data_AF-A0A372RML4-F1
#
_entry.id   AF-A0A372RML4-F1
#
_cell.length_a   1.000
_cell.length_b   1.000
_cell.length_c   1.000
_cell.angle_alpha   90.00
_cell.angle_beta   90.00
_cell.angle_gamma   90.00
#
_symmetry.space_group_name_H-M   'P 1'
#
loop_
_entity.id
_entity.type
_entity.pdbx_description
1 polymer ?
#
loop_
_entity_poly.entity_id
_entity_poly.type
_entity_poly.pdbx_seq_one_letter_code
_entity_poly.pdbx_strand_id
1 'polypeptide(L)'
;MGNTRKLESAGVALLLDKCTLDVNDMVNKMSVLLEDAKTNKNLKRLEVLTKINSKRKYSSSLDENVGIVLTLIGGIAFKLIRYLLNLSSIRIIKRE
;
A
#
# COMPACT_ATOMS: atom_id res chain seq x y z
N MET A 1 -5.67 -19.26 -10.91
CA MET A 1 -4.19 -19.37 -10.95
C MET A 1 -3.61 -18.93 -9.61
N GLY A 2 -2.92 -19.81 -8.89
CA GLY A 2 -2.30 -19.51 -7.60
C GLY A 2 -1.06 -18.62 -7.72
N ASN A 3 -0.66 -17.97 -6.62
CA ASN A 3 0.43 -16.99 -6.60
C ASN A 3 1.77 -17.58 -7.08
N THR A 4 2.09 -18.80 -6.67
CA THR A 4 3.32 -19.50 -7.06
C THR A 4 3.43 -19.66 -8.57
N ARG A 5 2.36 -20.13 -9.21
CA ARG A 5 2.31 -20.30 -10.67
C ARG A 5 2.42 -18.97 -11.43
N LYS A 6 1.93 -17.87 -10.85
CA LYS A 6 2.07 -16.53 -11.45
C LYS A 6 3.52 -16.06 -11.44
N LEU A 7 4.28 -16.34 -10.38
CA LEU A 7 5.70 -16.00 -10.28
C LEU A 7 6.56 -16.85 -11.22
N GLU A 8 6.25 -18.14 -11.33
CA GLU A 8 6.88 -19.05 -12.28
C GLU A 8 6.62 -18.61 -13.73
N SER A 9 5.36 -18.30 -14.07
CA SER A 9 4.99 -17.80 -15.40
C SER A 9 5.62 -16.45 -15.73
N ALA A 10 5.87 -15.60 -14.73
CA ALA A 10 6.58 -14.34 -14.88
C ALA A 10 8.10 -14.53 -15.02
N GLY A 11 8.61 -15.76 -14.88
CA GLY A 11 10.03 -16.08 -15.00
C GLY A 11 10.88 -15.43 -13.91
N VAL A 12 10.33 -15.33 -12.69
CA VAL A 12 11.02 -14.79 -11.50
C VAL A 12 11.11 -15.79 -10.35
N ALA A 13 10.58 -17.00 -10.53
CA ALA A 13 10.62 -18.07 -9.54
C ALA A 13 10.78 -19.43 -10.20
N LEU A 14 11.39 -20.36 -9.49
CA LEU A 14 11.54 -21.77 -9.86
C LEU A 14 10.76 -22.64 -8.89
N LEU A 15 10.17 -23.73 -9.39
CA LEU A 15 9.52 -24.72 -8.56
C LEU A 15 10.56 -25.62 -7.90
N LEU A 16 10.42 -25.85 -6.59
CA LEU A 16 11.16 -26.86 -5.86
C LEU A 16 10.26 -28.08 -5.65
N ASP A 17 10.81 -29.29 -5.80
CA ASP A 17 10.06 -30.49 -5.49
C ASP A 17 9.83 -30.59 -3.98
N LYS A 18 8.56 -30.74 -3.58
CA LYS A 18 8.16 -30.83 -2.17
C LYS A 18 8.47 -32.20 -1.57
N CYS A 19 8.46 -33.24 -2.40
CA CYS A 19 8.61 -34.62 -1.95
C CYS A 19 10.08 -35.03 -1.83
N THR A 20 10.96 -34.37 -2.57
CA THR A 20 12.40 -34.64 -2.60
C THR A 20 13.16 -33.32 -2.46
N LEU A 21 13.30 -32.88 -1.21
CA LEU A 21 13.99 -31.64 -0.86
C LEU A 21 15.51 -31.85 -0.88
N ASP A 22 16.07 -32.09 -2.06
CA ASP A 22 17.50 -32.32 -2.23
C ASP A 22 18.29 -31.01 -2.07
N VAL A 23 19.40 -31.09 -1.33
CA VAL A 23 20.26 -29.92 -1.03
C VAL A 23 20.96 -29.45 -2.30
N ASN A 24 21.43 -30.38 -3.15
CA ASN A 24 22.08 -30.00 -4.40
C ASN A 24 21.12 -29.32 -5.37
N ASP A 25 19.90 -29.82 -5.51
CA ASP A 25 18.85 -29.18 -6.31
C ASP A 25 18.52 -27.76 -5.82
N MET A 26 18.43 -27.56 -4.50
CA MET A 26 18.24 -26.22 -3.91
C MET A 26 19.39 -25.27 -4.24
N VAL A 27 20.64 -25.70 -4.03
CA VAL A 27 21.83 -24.86 -4.29
C VAL A 27 21.92 -24.49 -5.77
N ASN A 28 21.66 -25.44 -6.66
CA ASN A 28 21.64 -25.19 -8.12
C ASN A 28 20.56 -24.18 -8.50
N LYS A 29 19.33 -24.33 -8.00
CA LYS A 29 18.25 -23.37 -8.28
C LYS A 29 18.56 -21.97 -7.72
N MET A 30 19.22 -21.88 -6.56
CA MET A 30 19.67 -20.58 -6.02
C MET A 30 20.70 -19.91 -6.93
N SER A 31 21.72 -20.64 -7.39
CA SER A 31 22.72 -20.12 -8.33
C SER A 31 22.06 -19.65 -9.64
N VAL A 32 21.14 -20.44 -10.21
CA VAL A 32 20.39 -20.05 -11.42
C VAL A 32 19.60 -18.75 -11.20
N LEU A 33 18.90 -18.61 -10.06
CA LEU A 33 18.13 -17.38 -9.77
C LEU A 33 19.03 -16.14 -9.56
N LEU A 34 20.25 -16.33 -9.05
CA LEU A 34 21.22 -15.27 -8.81
C LEU A 34 21.95 -14.82 -10.09
N GLU A 35 22.33 -15.77 -10.94
CA GLU A 35 23.19 -15.53 -12.11
C GLU A 35 22.42 -15.28 -13.41
N ASP A 36 21.18 -15.78 -13.52
CA ASP A 36 20.41 -15.66 -14.77
C ASP A 36 19.99 -14.21 -15.04
N ALA A 37 20.61 -13.63 -16.07
CA ALA A 37 20.31 -12.29 -16.56
C ALA A 37 18.83 -12.11 -16.96
N LYS A 38 18.18 -13.18 -17.44
CA LYS A 38 16.76 -13.14 -17.83
C LYS A 38 15.85 -13.00 -16.62
N THR A 39 16.10 -13.80 -15.56
CA THR A 39 15.41 -13.71 -14.28
C THR A 39 15.55 -12.30 -13.67
N ASN A 40 16.76 -11.74 -13.65
CA ASN A 40 17.02 -10.39 -13.14
C ASN A 40 16.27 -9.30 -13.94
N LYS A 41 16.27 -9.40 -15.28
CA LYS A 41 15.52 -8.47 -16.15
C LYS A 41 14.00 -8.52 -15.89
N ASN A 42 13.45 -9.72 -15.69
CA ASN A 42 12.04 -9.90 -15.37
C ASN A 42 11.69 -9.37 -13.98
N LEU A 43 12.60 -9.54 -13.01
CA LEU A 43 12.43 -9.03 -11.65
C LEU A 43 12.40 -7.49 -11.62
N LYS A 44 13.30 -6.82 -12.34
CA LYS A 44 13.28 -5.35 -12.49
C LYS A 44 11.99 -4.85 -13.15
N ARG A 45 11.49 -5.56 -14.17
CA ARG A 45 10.21 -5.22 -14.81
C ARG A 45 9.04 -5.37 -13.83
N LEU A 46 9.05 -6.45 -13.05
CA LEU A 46 8.02 -6.70 -12.04
C LEU A 46 8.05 -5.62 -10.95
N GLU A 47 9.23 -5.21 -10.50
CA GLU A 47 9.43 -4.13 -9.52
C GLU A 47 8.87 -2.79 -10.01
N VAL A 48 9.13 -2.44 -11.28
CA VAL A 48 8.57 -1.21 -11.88
C VAL A 48 7.05 -1.29 -11.94
N LEU A 49 6.49 -2.42 -12.36
CA LEU A 49 5.04 -2.62 -12.43
C LEU A 49 4.38 -2.59 -11.04
N THR A 50 5.00 -3.18 -10.03
CA THR A 50 4.47 -3.13 -8.65
C THR A 50 4.54 -1.72 -8.08
N LYS A 51 5.61 -0.97 -8.34
CA LYS A 51 5.71 0.46 -7.97
C LYS A 51 4.61 1.29 -8.64
N ILE A 52 4.39 1.11 -9.94
CA ILE A 52 3.31 1.79 -10.68
C ILE A 52 1.94 1.39 -10.13
N ASN A 53 1.72 0.10 -9.87
CA ASN A 53 0.44 -0.39 -9.39
C ASN A 53 0.14 0.06 -7.95
N SER A 54 1.16 0.07 -7.09
CA SER A 54 1.09 0.66 -5.74
C SER A 54 0.73 2.14 -5.84
N LYS A 55 1.45 2.91 -6.68
CA LYS A 55 1.16 4.32 -6.89
C LYS A 55 -0.25 4.57 -7.41
N ARG A 56 -0.78 3.74 -8.33
CA ARG A 56 -2.18 3.85 -8.80
C ARG A 56 -3.18 3.56 -7.69
N LYS A 57 -2.95 2.54 -6.88
CA LYS A 57 -3.80 2.22 -5.73
C LYS A 57 -3.87 3.39 -4.73
N TYR A 58 -2.74 4.05 -4.49
CA TYR A 58 -2.67 5.20 -3.59
C TYR A 58 -3.07 6.53 -4.23
N SER A 59 -2.93 6.70 -5.55
CA SER A 59 -3.40 7.90 -6.25
C SER A 59 -4.93 7.96 -6.33
N SER A 60 -5.61 6.80 -6.37
CA SER A 60 -7.07 6.72 -6.26
C SER A 60 -7.58 6.93 -4.82
N SER A 61 -6.71 6.83 -3.81
CA SER A 61 -7.07 7.05 -2.39
C SER A 61 -6.59 8.40 -1.85
N LEU A 62 -5.86 9.19 -2.64
CA LEU A 62 -5.44 10.54 -2.26
C LEU A 62 -6.63 11.52 -2.20
N ASP A 63 -7.78 11.18 -2.77
CA ASP A 63 -9.02 11.95 -2.60
C ASP A 63 -9.73 11.67 -1.26
N GLU A 64 -9.54 10.48 -0.67
CA GLU A 64 -10.29 10.08 0.53
C GLU A 64 -9.63 10.58 1.82
N ASN A 65 -8.30 10.46 1.94
CA ASN A 65 -7.59 10.89 3.16
C ASN A 65 -7.53 12.42 3.30
N VAL A 66 -7.37 13.16 2.20
CA VAL A 66 -7.42 14.63 2.22
C VAL A 66 -8.84 15.09 2.56
N GLY A 67 -9.87 14.42 2.02
CA GLY A 67 -11.27 14.67 2.36
C GLY A 67 -11.59 14.41 3.84
N ILE A 68 -11.08 13.32 4.42
CA ILE A 68 -11.26 12.99 5.84
C ILE A 68 -10.58 14.04 6.74
N VAL A 69 -9.34 14.43 6.42
CA VAL A 69 -8.61 15.45 7.20
C VAL A 69 -9.32 16.80 7.12
N LEU A 70 -9.79 17.21 5.94
CA LEU A 70 -10.51 18.47 5.76
C LEU A 70 -11.88 18.46 6.48
N THR A 71 -12.59 17.33 6.45
CA THR A 71 -13.87 17.14 7.15
C THR A 71 -13.69 17.15 8.68
N LEU A 72 -12.62 16.53 9.19
CA LEU A 72 -12.29 16.54 10.62
C LEU A 72 -11.90 17.94 11.10
N ILE A 73 -10.98 18.63 10.40
CA ILE A 73 -10.56 19.99 10.76
C ILE A 73 -11.74 20.95 10.68
N GLY A 74 -12.53 20.89 9.60
CA GLY A 74 -13.73 21.70 9.41
C GLY A 74 -14.80 21.43 10.47
N GLY A 75 -15.06 20.16 10.82
CA GLY A 75 -16.01 19.78 11.85
C GLY A 75 -15.61 20.27 13.25
N ILE A 76 -14.32 20.17 13.59
CA ILE A 76 -13.78 20.69 14.86
C ILE A 76 -13.90 22.22 14.89
N ALA A 77 -13.51 22.91 13.81
CA ALA A 77 -13.60 24.37 13.71
C ALA A 77 -15.06 24.86 13.83
N PHE A 78 -16.00 24.21 13.13
CA PHE A 78 -17.42 24.54 13.20
C PHE A 78 -17.99 24.36 14.60
N LYS A 79 -17.61 23.28 15.30
CA LYS A 79 -18.03 23.03 16.68
C LYS A 79 -17.50 24.09 17.64
N LEU A 80 -16.24 24.50 17.49
CA LEU A 80 -15.63 25.60 18.27
C LEU A 80 -16.35 26.93 18.06
N ILE A 81 -16.63 27.30 16.79
CA ILE A 81 -17.40 28.51 16.46
C ILE A 81 -18.79 28.46 17.10
N ARG A 82 -19.48 27.31 17.02
CA ARG A 82 -20.80 27.14 17.65
C ARG A 82 -20.75 27.29 19.18
N TYR A 83 -19.72 26.76 19.84
CA TYR A 83 -19.53 26.95 21.28
C TYR A 83 -19.30 28.43 21.64
N LEU A 84 -18.49 29.14 20.87
CA LEU A 84 -18.22 30.56 21.09
C LEU A 84 -19.47 31.43 20.93
N LEU A 85 -20.28 31.16 19.90
CA LEU A 85 -21.55 31.87 19.68
C LEU A 85 -22.55 31.62 20.84
N ASN A 86 -22.64 30.38 21.32
CA ASN A 86 -23.57 30.03 22.40
C ASN A 86 -23.13 30.63 23.76
N LEU A 87 -21.82 30.75 23.99
CA LEU A 87 -21.26 31.39 25.19
C LEU A 87 -21.54 32.91 25.20
N SER A 88 -21.51 33.57 24.05
CA SER A 88 -21.87 34.98 23.93
C SER A 88 -23.35 35.22 24.26
N SER A 89 -24.26 34.34 23.83
CA SER A 89 -25.68 34.43 24.23
C SER A 89 -25.88 34.30 25.75
N ILE A 90 -25.19 33.36 26.42
CA ILE A 90 -25.30 33.19 27.87
C ILE A 90 -24.76 34.41 28.63
N ARG A 91 -23.69 35.03 28.12
CA ARG A 91 -23.10 36.23 28.74
C ARG A 91 -23.97 37.48 28.57
N ILE A 92 -24.73 37.56 27.47
CA ILE A 92 -25.70 38.65 27.24
C ILE A 92 -26.90 38.50 28.19
N ILE A 93 -27.44 37.29 28.38
CA ILE A 93 -28.60 37.05 29.26
C ILE A 93 -28.28 37.29 30.75
N LYS A 94 -27.02 37.15 31.18
CA LYS A 94 -26.61 37.42 32.58
C LYS A 94 -26.30 38.90 32.88
N ARG A 95 -26.42 39.80 31.90
CA ARG A 95 -26.08 41.23 32.03
C ARG A 95 -27.29 42.17 32.08
N GLU A 96 -28.50 41.64 32.21
CA GLU A 96 -29.72 42.40 32.51
C GLU A 96 -30.07 42.32 34.00
#